data_AF-A0A842U9U4-F1
#
_entry.id   AF-A0A842U9U4-F1
#
_cell.length_a   1.000
_cell.length_b   1.000
_cell.length_c   1.000
_cell.angle_alpha   90.00
_cell.angle_beta   90.00
_cell.angle_gamma   90.00
#
_symmetry.space_group_name_H-M   'P 1'
#
loop_
_entity.id
_entity.type
_entity.pdbx_description
1 polymer ?
#
loop_
_entity_poly.entity_id
_entity_poly.type
_entity_poly.pdbx_seq_one_letter_code
_entity_poly.pdbx_strand_id
1 'polypeptide(L)'
;EFIESLLKEPNCSIGTDIVGVDLNTISAGAYGAFPKVLGELTREKNLFSLEEAVFRMTGLPSQQMQLPNRGVLKKGAFADITIFDPLTINCTSCYTDPHHLPTGVKYVLINGKIVLEKATYNPVLSAGRVIKRT
;
A
#
# COMPACT_ATOMS: atom_id res chain seq x y z
N GLU A 1 18.21 -4.73 9.69
CA GLU A 1 18.30 -5.29 11.06
C GLU A 1 17.26 -4.75 12.04
N PHE A 2 17.38 -3.56 12.64
CA PHE A 2 16.40 -3.10 13.65
C PHE A 2 14.98 -2.92 13.10
N ILE A 3 14.79 -2.18 12.01
CA ILE A 3 13.46 -1.99 11.40
C ILE A 3 12.84 -3.33 10.98
N GLU A 4 13.65 -4.21 10.39
CA GLU A 4 13.20 -5.55 9.99
C GLU A 4 12.77 -6.39 11.21
N SER A 5 13.41 -6.24 12.37
CA SER A 5 12.95 -6.90 13.61
C SER A 5 11.60 -6.38 14.09
N LEU A 6 11.35 -5.07 14.01
CA LEU A 6 10.04 -4.50 14.36
C LEU A 6 8.94 -4.96 13.39
N LEU A 7 9.27 -5.02 12.10
CA LEU A 7 8.35 -5.47 11.05
C LEU A 7 7.93 -6.94 11.22
N LYS A 8 8.77 -7.78 11.86
CA LYS A 8 8.43 -9.18 12.16
C LYS A 8 7.38 -9.31 13.27
N GLU A 9 7.15 -8.30 14.10
CA GLU A 9 6.13 -8.36 15.15
C GLU A 9 4.76 -8.68 14.54
N PRO A 10 4.03 -9.70 15.00
CA PRO A 10 2.81 -10.19 14.32
C PRO A 10 1.73 -9.14 14.09
N ASN A 11 1.68 -8.12 14.95
CA ASN A 11 0.67 -7.06 14.92
C ASN A 11 1.19 -5.73 14.32
N CYS A 12 2.36 -5.75 13.67
CA CYS A 12 2.90 -4.58 12.98
C CYS A 12 2.23 -4.41 11.61
N SER A 13 1.37 -3.40 11.49
CA SER A 13 0.79 -2.95 10.21
C SER A 13 1.73 -1.97 9.50
N ILE A 14 1.60 -1.90 8.18
CA ILE A 14 2.44 -1.03 7.35
C ILE A 14 1.80 0.35 7.22
N GLY A 15 2.55 1.39 7.57
CA GLY A 15 2.20 2.79 7.33
C GLY A 15 3.34 3.50 6.59
N THR A 16 3.00 4.46 5.73
CA THR A 16 3.98 5.25 4.95
C THR A 16 4.68 6.32 5.78
N ASP A 17 3.93 6.94 6.72
CA ASP A 17 4.34 8.12 7.50
C ASP A 17 4.92 9.24 6.61
N ILE A 18 4.05 9.83 5.78
CA ILE A 18 4.45 10.90 4.88
C ILE A 18 4.60 12.20 5.66
N VAL A 19 5.79 12.77 5.59
CA VAL A 19 6.13 14.08 6.18
C VAL A 19 6.66 15.02 5.10
N GLY A 20 6.55 16.33 5.33
CA GLY A 20 7.20 17.35 4.48
C GLY A 20 6.50 17.67 3.16
N VAL A 21 5.21 17.31 3.00
CA VAL A 21 4.41 17.62 1.79
C VAL A 21 4.39 19.12 1.50
N ASP A 22 4.30 19.96 2.54
CA ASP A 22 4.22 21.41 2.41
C ASP A 22 5.59 22.12 2.30
N LEU A 23 6.69 21.39 2.47
CA LEU A 23 8.05 21.95 2.57
C LEU A 23 8.95 21.57 1.38
N ASN A 24 8.40 20.91 0.35
CA ASN A 24 9.17 20.34 -0.76
C ASN A 24 10.29 19.38 -0.31
N THR A 25 10.12 18.75 0.85
CA THR A 25 11.04 17.77 1.45
C THR A 25 10.28 16.47 1.74
N ILE A 26 9.50 16.01 0.76
CA ILE A 26 8.65 14.83 0.94
C ILE A 26 9.51 13.59 1.21
N SER A 27 9.12 12.78 2.18
CA SER A 27 9.83 11.53 2.47
C SER A 27 9.68 10.52 1.33
N ALA A 28 10.72 9.73 1.05
CA ALA A 28 10.68 8.68 0.02
C ALA A 28 9.55 7.65 0.25
N GLY A 29 9.12 7.48 1.52
CA GLY A 29 7.98 6.64 1.88
C GLY A 29 6.67 7.03 1.19
N ALA A 30 6.53 8.28 0.73
CA ALA A 30 5.33 8.77 0.06
C ALA A 30 4.94 7.97 -1.19
N TYR A 31 5.93 7.53 -1.98
CA TYR A 31 5.70 6.76 -3.19
C TYR A 31 6.08 5.29 -3.04
N GLY A 32 7.02 5.00 -2.12
CA GLY A 32 7.75 3.74 -2.11
C GLY A 32 7.37 2.73 -1.04
N ALA A 33 6.65 3.11 0.04
CA ALA A 33 6.56 2.24 1.23
C ALA A 33 5.93 0.86 0.94
N PHE A 34 4.71 0.83 0.37
CA PHE A 34 4.02 -0.43 0.06
C PHE A 34 4.75 -1.25 -1.03
N PRO A 35 5.22 -0.65 -2.16
CA PRO A 35 6.03 -1.36 -3.15
C PRO A 35 7.34 -1.92 -2.61
N LYS A 36 8.00 -1.23 -1.65
CA LYS A 36 9.22 -1.73 -0.99
C LYS A 36 8.93 -2.95 -0.12
N VAL A 37 7.79 -2.98 0.58
CA VAL A 37 7.36 -4.16 1.34
C VAL A 37 7.12 -5.34 0.39
N LEU A 38 6.36 -5.14 -0.68
CA LEU A 38 6.04 -6.20 -1.64
C LEU A 38 7.24 -6.68 -2.48
N GLY A 39 8.14 -5.77 -2.86
CA GLY A 39 9.34 -6.05 -3.63
C GLY A 39 10.50 -6.48 -2.73
N GLU A 40 11.28 -5.52 -2.26
CA GLU A 40 12.51 -5.78 -1.49
C GLU A 40 12.28 -6.67 -0.27
N LEU A 41 11.32 -6.34 0.60
CA LEU A 41 11.18 -7.05 1.88
C LEU A 41 10.58 -8.45 1.71
N THR A 42 9.62 -8.61 0.81
CA THR A 42 8.95 -9.90 0.60
C THR A 42 9.70 -10.76 -0.42
N ARG A 43 9.90 -10.26 -1.65
CA ARG A 43 10.48 -11.05 -2.76
C ARG A 43 12.00 -11.24 -2.62
N GLU A 44 12.75 -10.20 -2.25
CA GLU A 44 14.22 -10.26 -2.26
C GLU A 44 14.79 -10.74 -0.92
N LYS A 45 14.23 -10.25 0.19
CA LYS A 45 14.69 -10.57 1.55
C LYS A 45 13.94 -11.71 2.22
N ASN A 46 12.82 -12.18 1.64
CA ASN A 46 11.97 -13.22 2.22
C ASN A 46 11.58 -12.94 3.69
N LEU A 47 11.36 -11.66 4.02
CA LEU A 47 10.99 -11.24 5.37
C LEU A 47 9.57 -11.71 5.74
N PHE A 48 8.70 -11.81 4.73
CA PHE A 48 7.32 -12.23 4.82
C PHE A 48 6.98 -13.16 3.65
N SER A 49 5.93 -13.97 3.80
CA SER A 49 5.24 -14.49 2.62
C SER A 49 4.48 -13.36 1.90
N LEU A 50 4.15 -13.54 0.63
CA LEU A 50 3.36 -12.55 -0.11
C LEU A 50 1.99 -12.32 0.53
N GLU A 51 1.36 -13.39 1.01
CA GLU A 51 0.07 -13.36 1.70
C GLU A 51 0.17 -12.60 3.03
N GLU A 52 1.24 -12.81 3.79
CA GLU A 52 1.48 -12.09 5.05
C GLU A 52 1.72 -10.60 4.79
N ALA A 53 2.55 -10.26 3.80
CA ALA A 53 2.77 -8.88 3.40
C ALA A 53 1.45 -8.19 3.00
N VAL A 54 0.63 -8.86 2.17
CA VAL A 54 -0.70 -8.37 1.79
C VAL A 54 -1.59 -8.20 3.02
N PHE A 55 -1.63 -9.18 3.93
CA PHE A 55 -2.44 -9.10 5.15
C PHE A 55 -2.04 -7.92 6.04
N ARG A 56 -0.73 -7.68 6.25
CA ARG A 56 -0.19 -6.56 7.04
C ARG A 56 -0.51 -5.18 6.47
N MET A 57 -0.82 -5.11 5.17
CA MET A 57 -1.21 -3.89 4.46
C MET A 57 -2.73 -3.76 4.26
N THR A 58 -3.51 -4.79 4.56
CA THR A 58 -4.96 -4.84 4.27
C THR A 58 -5.80 -5.30 5.47
N GLY A 59 -5.83 -6.60 5.75
CA GLY A 59 -6.67 -7.19 6.79
C GLY A 59 -6.25 -6.80 8.21
N LEU A 60 -4.95 -6.69 8.48
CA LEU A 60 -4.46 -6.28 9.80
C LEU A 60 -4.86 -4.84 10.15
N PRO A 61 -4.58 -3.81 9.31
CA PRO A 61 -5.04 -2.45 9.61
C PRO A 61 -6.57 -2.33 9.59
N SER A 62 -7.29 -3.10 8.76
CA SER A 62 -8.76 -3.07 8.79
C SER A 62 -9.33 -3.62 10.11
N GLN A 63 -8.69 -4.62 10.71
CA GLN A 63 -9.02 -5.09 12.06
C GLN A 63 -8.68 -4.06 13.14
N GLN A 64 -7.47 -3.50 13.12
CA GLN A 64 -7.00 -2.52 14.10
C GLN A 64 -7.84 -1.24 14.11
N MET A 65 -8.24 -0.77 12.93
CA MET A 65 -9.04 0.45 12.74
C MET A 65 -10.56 0.19 12.74
N GLN A 66 -11.00 -1.06 12.92
CA GLN A 66 -12.42 -1.43 12.95
C GLN A 66 -13.16 -1.02 11.67
N LEU A 67 -12.61 -1.40 10.51
CA LEU A 67 -13.16 -1.10 9.18
C LEU A 67 -13.95 -2.29 8.63
N PRO A 68 -15.25 -2.45 8.98
CA PRO A 68 -16.01 -3.61 8.55
C PRO A 68 -16.09 -3.66 7.03
N ASN A 69 -16.01 -4.87 6.49
CA ASN A 69 -16.14 -5.15 5.05
C ASN A 69 -15.02 -4.50 4.18
N ARG A 70 -13.89 -4.10 4.76
CA ARG A 70 -12.69 -3.60 4.05
C ARG A 70 -11.44 -4.40 4.43
N GLY A 71 -10.40 -4.33 3.58
CA GLY A 71 -9.14 -5.05 3.78
C GLY A 71 -9.21 -6.55 3.51
N VAL A 72 -10.33 -7.04 2.94
CA VAL A 72 -10.53 -8.47 2.61
C VAL A 72 -11.22 -8.61 1.26
N LEU A 73 -10.85 -9.63 0.48
CA LEU A 73 -11.56 -10.01 -0.74
C LEU A 73 -12.61 -11.07 -0.43
N LYS A 74 -13.86 -10.63 -0.23
CA LYS A 74 -15.00 -11.49 0.08
C LYS A 74 -16.26 -10.94 -0.58
N LYS A 75 -17.19 -11.83 -0.95
CA LYS A 75 -18.52 -11.41 -1.43
C LYS A 75 -19.20 -10.50 -0.39
N GLY A 76 -19.69 -9.35 -0.84
CA GLY A 76 -20.32 -8.34 0.01
C GLY A 76 -19.36 -7.32 0.65
N ALA A 77 -18.04 -7.52 0.52
CA ALA A 77 -17.05 -6.51 0.91
C ALA A 77 -17.01 -5.34 -0.09
N PHE A 78 -16.45 -4.20 0.35
CA PHE A 78 -16.15 -3.10 -0.56
C PHE A 78 -15.10 -3.54 -1.59
N ALA A 79 -15.30 -3.15 -2.85
CA ALA A 79 -14.37 -3.46 -3.93
C ALA A 79 -13.19 -2.47 -3.96
N ASP A 80 -12.41 -2.47 -2.88
CA ASP A 80 -11.11 -1.80 -2.82
C ASP A 80 -10.03 -2.83 -3.19
N ILE A 81 -9.49 -2.72 -4.40
CA ILE A 81 -8.68 -3.78 -5.00
C ILE A 81 -7.46 -3.18 -5.68
N THR A 82 -6.29 -3.72 -5.40
CA THR A 82 -5.05 -3.41 -6.12
C THR A 82 -4.62 -4.63 -6.91
N ILE A 83 -4.42 -4.46 -8.22
CA ILE A 83 -3.85 -5.47 -9.10
C ILE A 83 -2.41 -5.06 -9.38
N PHE A 84 -1.47 -5.88 -8.94
CA PHE A 84 -0.04 -5.66 -9.13
C PHE A 84 0.65 -6.93 -9.60
N ASP A 85 1.85 -6.78 -10.13
CA ASP A 85 2.70 -7.87 -10.59
C ASP A 85 3.77 -8.17 -9.52
N PRO A 86 3.72 -9.33 -8.84
CA PRO A 86 4.63 -9.63 -7.74
C PRO A 86 6.10 -9.71 -8.20
N LEU A 87 6.35 -9.97 -9.48
CA LEU A 87 7.72 -10.07 -10.02
C LEU A 87 8.33 -8.70 -10.32
N THR A 88 7.51 -7.67 -10.55
CA THR A 88 7.99 -6.34 -11.00
C THR A 88 7.63 -5.19 -10.08
N ILE A 89 6.81 -5.43 -9.05
CA ILE A 89 6.49 -4.45 -8.01
C ILE A 89 7.78 -4.01 -7.32
N ASN A 90 8.05 -2.71 -7.35
CA ASN A 90 9.25 -2.15 -6.72
C ASN A 90 9.10 -0.67 -6.36
N CYS A 91 9.85 -0.26 -5.34
CA CYS A 91 10.06 1.12 -4.95
C CYS A 91 11.19 1.74 -5.80
N THR A 92 10.90 2.85 -6.47
CA THR A 92 11.86 3.63 -7.27
C THR A 92 12.29 4.92 -6.58
N SER A 93 11.52 5.39 -5.60
CA SER A 93 11.83 6.58 -4.80
C SER A 93 13.00 6.34 -3.85
N CYS A 94 13.88 7.33 -3.71
CA CYS A 94 14.98 7.31 -2.75
C CYS A 94 15.05 8.62 -1.95
N TYR A 95 15.93 8.70 -0.95
CA TYR A 95 16.02 9.87 -0.07
C TYR A 95 16.42 11.15 -0.81
N THR A 96 17.27 11.03 -1.82
CA THR A 96 17.74 12.18 -2.62
C THR A 96 16.79 12.54 -3.75
N ASP A 97 15.95 11.60 -4.18
CA ASP A 97 14.98 11.79 -5.26
C ASP A 97 13.68 11.04 -4.93
N PRO A 98 12.81 11.64 -4.10
CA PRO A 98 11.64 10.96 -3.58
C PRO A 98 10.48 10.91 -4.59
N HIS A 99 10.47 11.75 -5.62
CA HIS A 99 9.33 11.95 -6.53
C HIS A 99 9.24 10.93 -7.67
N HIS A 100 9.45 9.64 -7.38
CA HIS A 100 9.35 8.57 -8.36
C HIS A 100 8.17 7.66 -8.10
N LEU A 101 7.34 7.47 -9.12
CA LEU A 101 6.23 6.52 -9.07
C LEU A 101 6.77 5.08 -9.04
N PRO A 102 6.17 4.20 -8.23
CA PRO A 102 6.58 2.81 -8.18
C PRO A 102 6.18 2.05 -9.45
N THR A 103 6.86 0.94 -9.70
CA THR A 103 6.56 0.04 -10.82
C THR A 103 5.68 -1.13 -10.40
N GLY A 104 5.06 -1.82 -11.37
CA GLY A 104 4.37 -3.10 -11.15
C GLY A 104 2.92 -3.02 -10.66
N VAL A 105 2.40 -1.84 -10.30
CA VAL A 105 0.96 -1.65 -10.02
C VAL A 105 0.22 -1.41 -11.34
N LYS A 106 -0.71 -2.32 -11.69
CA LYS A 106 -1.45 -2.29 -12.96
C LYS A 106 -2.80 -1.60 -12.83
N TYR A 107 -3.55 -1.92 -11.78
CA TYR A 107 -4.87 -1.33 -11.53
C TYR A 107 -5.09 -1.06 -10.06
N VAL A 108 -5.84 0.00 -9.76
CA VAL A 108 -6.36 0.28 -8.42
C VAL A 108 -7.83 0.63 -8.55
N LEU A 109 -8.65 -0.03 -7.74
CA LEU A 109 -10.07 0.18 -7.63
C LEU A 109 -10.39 0.67 -6.23
N ILE A 110 -11.25 1.68 -6.13
CA ILE A 110 -11.80 2.17 -4.87
C ILE A 110 -13.32 2.07 -4.98
N ASN A 111 -13.95 1.37 -4.04
CA ASN A 111 -15.39 1.11 -4.05
C ASN A 111 -15.91 0.61 -5.42
N GLY A 112 -15.12 -0.21 -6.13
CA GLY A 112 -15.46 -0.80 -7.43
C GLY A 112 -15.26 0.10 -8.65
N LYS A 113 -14.69 1.30 -8.48
CA LYS A 113 -14.36 2.21 -9.58
C LYS A 113 -12.85 2.21 -9.82
N ILE A 114 -12.43 2.06 -11.07
CA ILE A 114 -11.02 2.03 -11.47
C ILE A 114 -10.46 3.45 -11.40
N VAL A 115 -9.58 3.72 -10.44
CA VAL A 115 -8.91 5.03 -10.25
C VAL A 115 -7.50 5.05 -10.86
N LEU A 116 -6.89 3.88 -11.00
CA LEU A 116 -5.65 3.67 -11.74
C LEU A 116 -5.88 2.57 -12.76
N GLU A 117 -5.63 2.85 -14.04
CA GLU A 117 -5.76 1.91 -15.14
C GLU A 117 -4.45 1.87 -15.94
N LYS A 118 -3.85 0.69 -16.09
CA LYS A 118 -2.58 0.49 -16.82
C LYS A 118 -1.52 1.50 -16.40
N ALA A 119 -1.35 1.65 -15.08
CA ALA A 119 -0.46 2.62 -14.43
C ALA A 119 -0.76 4.11 -14.72
N THR A 120 -1.92 4.44 -15.30
CA THR A 120 -2.37 5.82 -15.52
C THR A 120 -3.42 6.20 -14.48
N TYR A 121 -3.16 7.27 -13.73
CA TYR A 121 -4.07 7.78 -12.71
C TYR A 121 -5.15 8.67 -13.33
N ASN A 122 -6.41 8.50 -12.90
CA ASN A 122 -7.51 9.38 -13.29
C ASN A 122 -7.77 10.42 -12.19
N PRO A 123 -7.35 11.69 -12.38
CA PRO A 123 -7.45 12.73 -11.34
C PRO A 123 -8.87 13.28 -11.13
N VAL A 124 -9.79 13.03 -12.05
CA VAL A 124 -11.16 13.56 -11.97
C VAL A 124 -12.09 12.63 -11.19
N LEU A 125 -11.75 11.34 -11.12
CA LEU A 125 -12.59 10.34 -10.47
C LEU A 125 -12.41 10.36 -8.94
N SER A 126 -13.41 10.87 -8.24
CA SER A 126 -13.52 10.72 -6.79
C SER A 126 -14.42 9.54 -6.42
N ALA A 127 -13.80 8.39 -6.14
CA ALA A 127 -14.50 7.18 -5.71
C ALA A 127 -14.44 6.94 -4.19
N GLY A 128 -13.70 7.78 -3.47
CA GLY A 128 -13.52 7.68 -2.02
C GLY A 128 -14.80 7.97 -1.24
N ARG A 129 -14.88 7.45 -0.01
CA ARG A 129 -15.97 7.73 0.93
C ARG A 129 -15.38 8.03 2.31
N VAL A 130 -16.00 8.95 3.02
CA VAL A 130 -15.69 9.20 4.43
C VAL A 130 -16.05 7.95 5.23
N ILE A 131 -15.08 7.42 5.97
CA ILE A 131 -15.28 6.33 6.90
C ILE A 131 -15.67 6.94 8.25
N LYS A 132 -16.87 6.61 8.72
CA LYS A 132 -17.34 7.01 10.04
C LYS A 132 -17.16 5.84 10.99
N ARG A 133 -16.61 6.11 12.18
CA ARG A 133 -16.62 5.16 13.28
C ARG A 133 -18.03 5.13 13.85
N THR A 134 -18.72 4.01 13.71
CA THR A 134 -20.04 3.74 14.30
C THR A 134 -19.90 2.89 15.53
#